data_AF-A0A497U1U6-F1
#
_entry.id   AF-A0A497U1U6-F1
#
_cell.length_a   1.000
_cell.length_b   1.000
_cell.length_c   1.000
_cell.angle_alpha   90.00
_cell.angle_beta   90.00
_cell.angle_gamma   90.00
#
_symmetry.space_group_name_H-M   'P 1'
#
loop_
_entity.id
_entity.type
_entity.pdbx_description
1 polymer ?
#
loop_
_entity_poly.entity_id
_entity_poly.type
_entity_poly.pdbx_seq_one_letter_code
_entity_poly.pdbx_strand_id
1 'polypeptide(L)' 'MKRVAKSNLPTKTCIHCGLSFSWRKKWKKDWDNVRYCSERCRKRKR' A
#
# COMPACT_ATOMS: atom_id res chain seq x y z
N MET A 1 -24.60 11.24 8.03
CA MET A 1 -23.19 10.80 8.08
C MET A 1 -22.93 9.82 6.93
N LYS A 2 -22.49 10.27 5.75
CA LYS A 2 -22.07 9.37 4.67
C LYS A 2 -20.65 9.72 4.29
N ARG A 3 -19.69 9.07 4.96
CA ARG A 3 -18.28 9.16 4.59
C ARG A 3 -18.17 8.59 3.17
N VAL A 4 -17.89 9.46 2.21
CA VAL A 4 -17.64 9.10 0.81
C VAL A 4 -16.61 7.97 0.79
N ALA A 5 -17.08 6.79 0.42
CA ALA A 5 -16.29 5.59 0.46
C ALA A 5 -15.26 5.68 -0.67
N LYS A 6 -13.98 5.87 -0.33
CA LYS A 6 -12.83 5.78 -1.25
C LYS A 6 -12.59 4.31 -1.67
N SER A 7 -13.65 3.60 -2.04
CA SER A 7 -13.75 2.13 -2.08
C SER A 7 -13.13 1.46 -3.31
N ASN A 8 -12.56 2.20 -4.26
CA ASN A 8 -12.06 1.61 -5.51
C ASN A 8 -10.53 1.63 -5.63
N LEU A 9 -9.81 2.08 -4.60
CA LEU A 9 -8.35 2.03 -4.62
C LEU A 9 -7.90 0.64 -4.17
N PRO A 10 -7.09 -0.07 -4.98
CA PRO A 10 -6.59 -1.37 -4.58
C PRO A 10 -5.82 -1.24 -3.27
N THR A 11 -6.18 -2.07 -2.29
CA THR A 11 -5.48 -2.21 -1.03
C THR A 11 -4.58 -3.43 -1.09
N LYS A 12 -3.37 -3.31 -0.56
CA LYS A 12 -2.43 -4.44 -0.42
C LYS A 12 -2.02 -4.57 1.04
N THR A 13 -1.63 -5.78 1.43
CA THR A 13 -1.10 -6.06 2.77
C THR A 13 0.42 -5.98 2.75
N CYS A 14 0.99 -5.26 3.71
CA CYS A 14 2.44 -5.16 3.83
C CYS A 14 3.02 -6.47 4.39
N ILE A 15 3.96 -7.10 3.68
CA ILE A 15 4.60 -8.34 4.13
C ILE A 15 5.43 -8.14 5.41
N HIS A 16 5.95 -6.93 5.65
CA HIS A 16 6.78 -6.66 6.82
C HIS A 16 5.98 -6.37 8.09
N CYS A 17 4.93 -5.54 8.00
CA CYS A 17 4.19 -5.07 9.19
C CYS A 17 2.76 -5.59 9.27
N GLY A 18 2.29 -6.36 8.28
CA GLY A 18 0.93 -6.89 8.22
C GLY A 18 -0.17 -5.83 8.00
N LEU A 19 0.18 -4.55 7.90
CA LEU A 19 -0.79 -3.47 7.74
C LEU A 19 -1.33 -3.42 6.31
N SER A 20 -2.64 -3.33 6.17
CA SER A 20 -3.33 -3.02 4.93
C SER A 20 -3.10 -1.55 4.55
N PHE A 21 -2.64 -1.31 3.33
CA PHE A 21 -2.38 0.03 2.82
C PHE A 21 -3.02 0.23 1.44
N SER A 22 -3.57 1.41 1.21
CA SER A 22 -4.22 1.76 -0.06
C SER A 22 -3.21 2.24 -1.10
N TRP A 23 -3.53 2.00 -2.37
CA TRP A 23 -2.80 2.54 -3.52
C TRP A 23 -2.48 4.03 -3.38
N ARG A 24 -1.26 4.42 -3.75
CA ARG A 24 -0.78 5.80 -3.78
C ARG A 24 -0.33 6.14 -5.20
N LYS A 25 -0.52 7.40 -5.62
CA LYS A 25 -0.06 7.90 -6.94
C LYS A 25 1.41 7.59 -7.25
N LYS A 26 2.28 7.59 -6.23
CA LYS A 26 3.71 7.24 -6.38
C LYS A 26 3.97 5.81 -6.87
N TRP A 27 2.99 4.93 -6.74
CA TRP A 27 3.07 3.53 -7.16
C TRP A 27 2.41 3.28 -8.51
N LYS A 28 2.01 4.33 -9.25
CA LYS A 28 1.38 4.17 -10.56
C LYS A 28 2.17 3.27 -11.53
N LYS A 29 3.51 3.29 -11.48
CA LYS A 29 4.38 2.49 -12.35
C LYS A 29 4.69 1.09 -11.80
N ASP A 30 4.79 0.94 -10.48
CA ASP A 30 5.34 -0.27 -9.84
C ASP A 30 4.37 -0.95 -8.88
N TRP A 31 3.08 -0.62 -8.90
CA TRP A 31 2.10 -1.14 -7.95
C TRP A 31 2.07 -2.67 -7.85
N ASP A 32 2.28 -3.36 -8.98
CA ASP A 32 2.38 -4.82 -9.00
C ASP A 32 3.52 -5.34 -8.10
N ASN A 33 4.68 -4.70 -8.20
CA ASN A 33 5.88 -5.00 -7.41
C ASN A 33 5.83 -4.48 -5.96
N VAL A 34 4.88 -3.59 -5.62
CA VAL A 34 4.77 -3.00 -4.29
C VAL A 34 4.14 -3.99 -3.32
N ARG A 35 4.97 -4.54 -2.42
CA ARG A 35 4.59 -5.48 -1.34
C ARG A 35 4.70 -4.87 0.07
N TYR A 36 5.12 -3.61 0.16
CA TYR A 36 5.41 -2.93 1.43
C TYR A 36 4.68 -1.58 1.51
N CYS A 37 4.13 -1.25 2.67
CA CYS A 37 3.41 0.01 2.90
C CYS A 37 4.32 1.26 2.79
N SER A 38 5.63 1.07 2.95
CA SER A 38 6.62 2.14 2.97
C SER A 38 7.99 1.64 2.53
N GLU A 39 8.83 2.56 2.06
CA GLU A 39 10.22 2.23 1.73
C GLU A 39 11.03 1.82 2.95
N ARG A 40 10.65 2.29 4.16
CA ARG A 40 11.23 1.84 5.42
C ARG A 40 11.03 0.33 5.62
N CYS A 41 9.81 -0.17 5.38
CA CYS A 41 9.51 -1.61 5.44
C CYS A 41 10.22 -2.41 4.34
N ARG A 42 10.38 -1.83 3.15
CA ARG A 42 11.16 -2.43 2.07
C ARG A 42 12.64 -2.55 2.43
N LYS A 43 13.24 -1.48 2.97
CA LYS A 43 14.66 -1.42 3.37
C LYS A 43 14.97 -2.29 4.59
N ARG A 44 14.04 -2.41 5.54
CA ARG A 44 14.20 -3.28 6.74
C ARG A 44 14.19 -4.78 6.45
N LYS A 45 13.79 -5.22 5.24
CA LYS A 45 13.84 -6.64 4.87
C LYS A 45 15.28 -7.11 4.54
N ARG A 46 16.23 -6.18 4.35
CA ARG A 46 17.63 -6.52 4.08
C ARG A 46 18.39 -6.79 5.37
#